data_AF-A0A1Q7V8A9-F1
#
_entry.id   AF-A0A1Q7V8A9-F1
#
_cell.length_a   1.000
_cell.length_b   1.000
_cell.length_c   1.000
_cell.angle_alpha   90.00
_cell.angle_beta   90.00
_cell.angle_gamma   90.00
#
_symmetry.space_group_name_H-M   'P 1'
#
loop_
_entity.id
_entity.type
_entity.pdbx_description
1 polymer ?
#
loop_
_entity_poly.entity_id
_entity_poly.type
_entity_poly.pdbx_seq_one_letter_code
_entity_poly.pdbx_strand_id
1 'polypeptide(L)'
;MANGAKTELHVFLLEGARWQDFLLQSYRTLHLTVQGIFLAIGTGLVVAGLGFDNLSKARAVAGIFVVIATLSLALLKAMRRLVLARGKDVNFWHKQIIDLEKTFPGSQRYFTLFKINQKDERDRPLLTQLFLREDSSQVDTNLLIEGQLGHTRKILDSRLFGGIVIVWGVLLIICIHIAKPFP
;
A
#
# COMPACT_ATOMS: atom_id res chain seq x y z
N MET A 1 2.73 37.57 -17.40
CA MET A 1 3.60 37.10 -16.30
C MET A 1 2.94 36.05 -15.41
N ALA A 2 1.62 36.12 -15.11
CA ALA A 2 0.94 35.13 -14.27
C ALA A 2 0.91 33.68 -14.79
N ASN A 3 0.92 33.45 -16.11
CA ASN A 3 0.90 32.10 -16.69
C ASN A 3 2.23 31.34 -16.53
N GLY A 4 3.37 32.04 -16.43
CA GLY A 4 4.68 31.42 -16.21
C GLY A 4 4.76 30.79 -14.82
N ALA A 5 4.44 31.57 -13.79
CA ALA A 5 4.46 31.11 -12.39
C ALA A 5 3.48 29.94 -12.13
N LYS A 6 2.30 29.95 -12.75
CA LYS A 6 1.34 28.82 -12.64
C LYS A 6 1.89 27.54 -13.28
N THR A 7 2.59 27.67 -14.40
CA THR A 7 3.21 26.52 -15.08
C THR A 7 4.34 25.93 -14.24
N GLU A 8 5.22 26.76 -13.69
CA GLU A 8 6.29 26.32 -12.80
C GLU A 8 5.75 25.63 -11.54
N LEU A 9 4.71 26.20 -10.92
CA LEU A 9 4.05 25.57 -9.77
C LEU A 9 3.44 24.22 -10.13
N HIS A 10 2.79 24.10 -11.29
CA HIS A 10 2.22 22.84 -11.75
C HIS A 10 3.30 21.77 -11.94
N VAL A 11 4.43 22.11 -12.56
CA VAL A 11 5.58 21.21 -12.73
C VAL A 11 6.11 20.76 -11.37
N PHE A 12 6.32 21.69 -10.44
CA PHE A 12 6.78 21.38 -9.08
C PHE A 12 5.83 20.40 -8.35
N LEU A 13 4.52 20.64 -8.41
CA LEU A 13 3.53 19.77 -7.78
C LEU A 13 3.51 18.37 -8.41
N LEU A 14 3.62 18.28 -9.73
CA LEU A 14 3.66 17.01 -10.46
C LEU A 14 4.91 16.20 -10.11
N GLU A 15 6.08 16.84 -10.05
CA GLU A 15 7.32 16.21 -9.64
C GLU A 15 7.25 15.71 -8.18
N GLY A 16 6.70 16.54 -7.29
CA GLY A 16 6.44 16.16 -5.90
C GLY A 16 5.52 14.94 -5.79
N ALA A 17 4.40 14.92 -6.53
CA ALA A 17 3.50 13.78 -6.59
C ALA A 17 4.19 12.51 -7.12
N ARG A 18 4.94 12.63 -8.22
CA ARG A 18 5.69 11.52 -8.83
C ARG A 18 6.70 10.94 -7.84
N TRP A 19 7.46 11.80 -7.16
CA TRP A 19 8.45 11.38 -6.17
C TRP A 19 7.81 10.62 -5.01
N GLN A 20 6.71 11.14 -4.44
CA GLN A 20 6.03 10.47 -3.34
C GLN A 20 5.41 9.13 -3.77
N ASP A 21 4.84 9.05 -4.98
CA ASP A 21 4.28 7.79 -5.48
C ASP A 21 5.39 6.75 -5.73
N PHE A 22 6.52 7.16 -6.30
CA PHE A 22 7.70 6.30 -6.45
C PHE A 22 8.19 5.75 -5.11
N LEU A 23 8.28 6.60 -4.08
CA LEU A 23 8.65 6.17 -2.73
C LEU A 23 7.64 5.16 -2.17
N LEU A 24 6.33 5.44 -2.29
CA LEU A 24 5.28 4.54 -1.83
C LEU A 24 5.37 3.15 -2.50
N GLN A 25 5.58 3.12 -3.82
CA GLN A 25 5.75 1.88 -4.58
C GLN A 25 7.05 1.14 -4.18
N SER A 26 8.14 1.87 -3.96
CA SER A 26 9.41 1.30 -3.50
C SER A 26 9.27 0.65 -2.12
N TYR A 27 8.59 1.29 -1.17
CA TYR A 27 8.34 0.71 0.15
C TYR A 27 7.45 -0.54 0.08
N ARG A 28 6.42 -0.55 -0.76
CA ARG A 28 5.57 -1.74 -0.97
C ARG A 28 6.37 -2.91 -1.54
N THR A 29 7.23 -2.63 -2.52
CA THR A 29 8.11 -3.63 -3.14
C THR A 29 9.11 -4.17 -2.12
N LEU A 30 9.77 -3.28 -1.38
CA LEU A 30 10.70 -3.67 -0.30
C LEU A 30 10.02 -4.55 0.75
N HIS A 31 8.82 -4.17 1.19
CA HIS A 31 8.03 -4.97 2.13
C HIS A 31 7.79 -6.38 1.59
N LEU A 32 7.35 -6.50 0.33
CA LEU A 32 7.09 -7.78 -0.31
C LEU A 32 8.35 -8.65 -0.42
N THR A 33 9.48 -8.05 -0.83
CA THR A 33 10.76 -8.75 -0.93
C THR A 33 11.22 -9.29 0.42
N VAL A 34 11.21 -8.45 1.46
CA VAL A 34 11.66 -8.87 2.79
C VAL A 34 10.72 -9.92 3.39
N GLN A 35 9.41 -9.78 3.21
CA GLN A 35 8.45 -10.80 3.64
C GLN A 35 8.61 -12.11 2.88
N GLY A 36 8.91 -12.06 1.58
CA GLY A 36 9.25 -13.24 0.79
C GLY A 36 10.47 -13.98 1.33
N ILE A 37 11.53 -13.26 1.69
CA ILE A 37 12.72 -13.84 2.33
C ILE A 37 12.36 -14.50 3.66
N PHE A 38 11.64 -13.80 4.54
CA PHE A 38 11.24 -14.36 5.83
C PHE A 38 10.36 -15.61 5.68
N LEU A 39 9.43 -15.62 4.73
CA LEU A 39 8.58 -16.77 4.46
C LEU A 39 9.37 -17.95 3.89
N ALA A 40 10.34 -17.70 3.00
CA ALA A 40 11.21 -18.75 2.48
C ALA A 40 12.03 -19.40 3.60
N ILE A 41 12.64 -18.59 4.48
CA ILE A 41 13.38 -19.09 5.64
C ILE A 41 12.44 -19.85 6.59
N GLY A 42 11.28 -19.28 6.92
CA GLY A 42 10.29 -19.90 7.80
C GLY A 42 9.80 -21.25 7.27
N THR A 43 9.52 -21.33 5.97
CA THR A 43 9.11 -22.59 5.32
C THR A 43 10.25 -23.62 5.38
N GLY A 44 11.49 -23.20 5.09
CA GLY A 44 12.66 -24.08 5.20
C GLY A 44 12.84 -24.64 6.62
N LEU A 45 12.63 -23.82 7.65
CA LEU A 45 12.68 -24.26 9.05
C LEU A 45 11.57 -25.26 9.39
N VAL A 46 10.34 -25.05 8.90
CA VAL A 46 9.24 -26.01 9.09
C VAL A 46 9.57 -27.35 8.45
N VAL A 47 10.07 -27.34 7.21
CA VAL A 47 10.49 -28.58 6.51
C VAL A 47 11.63 -29.27 7.24
N ALA A 48 12.64 -28.53 7.70
CA ALA A 48 13.74 -29.09 8.49
C ALA A 48 13.22 -29.70 9.80
N GLY A 49 12.28 -29.04 10.47
CA GLY A 49 11.62 -29.53 11.68
C GLY A 49 10.92 -30.87 11.47
N LEU A 50 10.22 -31.05 10.34
CA LEU A 50 9.56 -32.31 9.97
C LEU A 50 10.55 -33.46 9.74
N GLY A 51 11.79 -33.15 9.34
CA GLY A 51 12.81 -34.15 9.04
C GLY A 51 13.63 -34.60 10.25
N PHE A 52 13.40 -34.06 11.45
CA PHE A 52 14.14 -34.46 12.65
C PHE A 52 13.38 -35.50 13.46
N ASP A 53 13.97 -36.68 13.63
CA ASP A 53 13.46 -37.72 14.55
C ASP A 53 13.66 -37.37 16.03
N ASN A 54 14.58 -36.44 16.32
CA ASN A 54 14.90 -36.03 17.68
C ASN A 54 14.05 -34.82 18.10
N LEU A 55 13.18 -35.03 19.09
CA LEU A 55 12.28 -34.01 19.62
C LEU A 55 13.00 -32.74 20.11
N SER A 56 14.21 -32.86 20.67
CA SER A 56 14.99 -31.70 21.13
C SER A 56 15.46 -30.84 19.95
N LYS A 57 15.87 -31.46 18.83
CA LYS A 57 16.24 -30.74 17.60
C LYS A 57 15.02 -30.07 16.97
N ALA A 58 13.90 -30.78 16.92
CA ALA A 58 12.63 -30.24 16.43
C ALA A 58 12.17 -29.01 17.24
N ARG A 59 12.27 -29.07 18.58
CA ARG A 59 11.97 -27.93 19.47
C ARG A 59 12.93 -26.76 19.29
N ALA A 60 14.22 -27.01 19.09
CA ALA A 60 15.20 -25.96 18.83
C ALA A 60 14.87 -25.20 17.54
N VAL A 61 14.57 -25.93 16.45
CA VAL A 61 14.14 -25.34 15.18
C VAL A 61 12.83 -24.58 15.32
N ALA A 62 11.86 -25.11 16.07
CA ALA A 62 10.62 -24.41 16.37
C ALA A 62 10.86 -23.09 17.14
N GLY A 63 11.81 -23.07 18.07
CA GLY A 63 12.23 -21.85 18.76
C GLY A 63 12.78 -20.79 17.80
N ILE A 64 13.69 -21.18 16.89
CA ILE A 64 14.22 -20.29 15.85
C ILE A 64 13.09 -19.78 14.94
N PHE A 65 12.17 -20.66 14.54
CA PHE A 65 11.01 -20.31 13.73
C PHE A 65 10.17 -19.22 14.40
N VAL A 66 9.86 -19.36 15.70
CA VAL A 66 9.08 -18.38 16.46
C VAL A 66 9.78 -17.02 16.51
N VAL A 67 11.10 -16.98 16.69
CA VAL A 67 11.88 -15.74 16.68
C VAL A 67 11.77 -15.05 15.31
N ILE A 68 11.95 -15.80 14.22
CA ILE A 68 11.85 -15.27 12.85
C ILE A 68 10.43 -14.79 12.54
N ALA A 69 9.41 -15.57 12.90
CA ALA A 69 8.01 -15.19 12.72
C ALA A 69 7.70 -13.89 13.47
N THR A 70 8.18 -13.75 14.71
CA THR A 70 7.97 -12.55 15.53
C THR A 70 8.64 -11.32 14.89
N LEU A 71 9.88 -11.45 14.44
CA LEU A 71 10.60 -10.38 13.76
C LEU A 71 9.90 -9.97 12.45
N SER A 72 9.46 -10.96 11.67
CA SER A 72 8.72 -10.76 10.43
C SER A 72 7.41 -10.00 10.66
N LEU A 73 6.62 -10.39 11.67
CA LEU A 73 5.36 -9.72 12.01
C LEU A 73 5.58 -8.31 12.58
N ALA A 74 6.65 -8.10 13.35
CA ALA A 74 7.02 -6.77 13.84
C ALA A 74 7.36 -5.83 12.66
N LEU A 75 8.15 -6.31 11.70
CA LEU A 75 8.49 -5.56 10.49
C LEU A 75 7.26 -5.29 9.63
N LEU A 76 6.36 -6.27 9.47
CA LEU A 76 5.08 -6.10 8.76
C LEU A 76 4.28 -4.94 9.35
N LYS A 77 4.19 -4.86 10.68
CA LYS A 77 3.48 -3.77 11.38
C LYS A 77 4.14 -2.41 11.13
N ALA A 78 5.47 -2.35 11.18
CA ALA A 78 6.23 -1.13 10.91
C ALA A 78 6.03 -0.65 9.46
N MET A 79 6.19 -1.55 8.49
CA MET A 79 6.01 -1.24 7.07
C MET A 79 4.59 -0.83 6.74
N ARG A 80 3.58 -1.46 7.35
CA ARG A 80 2.18 -1.05 7.18
C ARG A 80 1.97 0.40 7.58
N ARG A 81 2.51 0.83 8.72
CA ARG A 81 2.39 2.23 9.18
C ARG A 81 3.08 3.19 8.20
N LEU A 82 4.26 2.82 7.72
CA LEU A 82 5.02 3.63 6.76
C LEU A 82 4.27 3.79 5.43
N VAL A 83 3.75 2.70 4.87
CA VAL A 83 2.96 2.71 3.63
C VAL A 83 1.69 3.55 3.79
N LEU A 84 0.99 3.45 4.92
CA LEU A 84 -0.18 4.29 5.21
C LEU A 84 0.18 5.77 5.33
N ALA A 85 1.29 6.10 6.01
CA ALA A 85 1.76 7.48 6.14
C ALA A 85 2.14 8.08 4.78
N ARG A 86 2.96 7.38 3.99
CA ARG A 86 3.30 7.80 2.62
C ARG A 86 2.09 7.89 1.70
N GLY A 87 1.13 7.02 1.93
CA GLY A 87 -0.16 7.09 1.27
C GLY A 87 -0.92 8.40 1.51
N LYS A 88 -0.77 9.02 2.69
CA LYS A 88 -1.33 10.35 2.99
C LYS A 88 -0.53 11.45 2.30
N ASP A 89 0.80 11.33 2.28
CA ASP A 89 1.67 12.28 1.57
C ASP A 89 1.31 12.36 0.08
N VAL A 90 1.16 11.21 -0.60
CA VAL A 90 0.71 11.15 -2.00
C VAL A 90 -0.66 11.82 -2.19
N ASN A 91 -1.60 11.58 -1.26
CA ASN A 91 -2.92 12.20 -1.33
C ASN A 91 -2.85 13.72 -1.18
N PHE A 92 -1.97 14.23 -0.32
CA PHE A 92 -1.73 15.66 -0.18
C PHE A 92 -1.29 16.28 -1.51
N TRP A 93 -0.27 15.72 -2.18
CA TRP A 93 0.19 16.25 -3.47
C TRP A 93 -0.88 16.20 -4.55
N HIS A 94 -1.63 15.10 -4.64
CA HIS A 94 -2.75 14.99 -5.58
C HIS A 94 -3.83 16.04 -5.32
N LYS A 95 -4.12 16.35 -4.05
CA LYS A 95 -5.06 17.41 -3.68
C LYS A 95 -4.57 18.77 -4.16
N GLN A 96 -3.30 19.10 -3.91
CA GLN A 96 -2.71 20.35 -4.38
C GLN A 96 -2.77 20.51 -5.90
N ILE A 97 -2.55 19.43 -6.67
CA ILE A 97 -2.66 19.47 -8.13
C ILE A 97 -4.10 19.76 -8.56
N ILE A 98 -5.09 19.05 -8.00
CA ILE A 98 -6.50 19.28 -8.36
C ILE A 98 -6.95 20.70 -7.98
N ASP A 99 -6.56 21.17 -6.79
CA ASP A 99 -6.90 22.53 -6.34
C ASP A 99 -6.27 23.60 -7.25
N LEU A 100 -5.06 23.36 -7.76
CA LEU A 100 -4.46 24.22 -8.78
C LEU A 100 -5.21 24.14 -10.12
N GLU A 101 -5.58 22.93 -10.57
CA GLU A 101 -6.31 22.71 -11.82
C GLU A 101 -7.69 23.39 -11.86
N LYS A 102 -8.35 23.55 -10.71
CA LYS A 102 -9.61 24.32 -10.61
C LYS A 102 -9.47 25.76 -11.10
N THR A 103 -8.27 26.33 -11.09
CA THR A 103 -8.00 27.69 -11.60
C THR A 103 -7.92 27.77 -13.13
N PHE A 104 -7.96 26.62 -13.82
CA PHE A 104 -7.95 26.51 -15.27
C PHE A 104 -9.34 26.18 -15.81
N PRO A 105 -9.62 26.45 -17.10
CA PRO A 105 -10.83 25.98 -17.77
C PRO A 105 -10.96 24.46 -17.69
N GLY A 106 -12.19 23.94 -17.62
CA GLY A 106 -12.47 22.50 -17.48
C GLY A 106 -11.78 21.62 -18.53
N SER A 107 -11.59 22.14 -19.75
CA SER A 107 -10.89 21.45 -20.85
C SER A 107 -9.39 21.22 -20.60
N GLN A 108 -8.79 21.92 -19.63
CA GLN A 108 -7.35 21.86 -19.31
C GLN A 108 -7.05 21.12 -17.99
N ARG A 109 -8.07 20.56 -17.33
CA ARG A 109 -7.94 19.86 -16.03
C ARG A 109 -7.61 18.38 -16.22
N TYR A 110 -6.48 18.10 -16.86
CA TYR A 110 -6.11 16.75 -17.30
C TYR A 110 -5.91 15.77 -16.15
N PHE A 111 -5.28 16.20 -15.06
CA PHE A 111 -5.06 15.35 -13.89
C PHE A 111 -6.38 15.02 -13.18
N THR A 112 -7.28 15.99 -13.06
CA THR A 112 -8.63 15.83 -12.51
C THR A 112 -9.45 14.88 -13.36
N LEU A 113 -9.45 15.04 -14.69
CA LEU A 113 -10.09 14.12 -15.63
C LEU A 113 -9.52 12.70 -15.50
N PHE A 114 -8.20 12.57 -15.44
CA PHE A 114 -7.53 11.30 -15.20
C PHE A 114 -8.01 10.65 -13.89
N LYS A 115 -8.10 11.42 -12.80
CA LYS A 115 -8.60 10.93 -11.52
C LYS A 115 -10.07 10.53 -11.55
N ILE A 116 -10.92 11.24 -12.30
CA ILE A 116 -12.32 10.84 -12.53
C ILE A 116 -12.37 9.50 -13.27
N ASN A 117 -11.55 9.33 -14.31
CA ASN A 117 -11.51 8.07 -15.09
C ASN A 117 -11.04 6.86 -14.28
N GLN A 118 -10.30 7.08 -13.17
CA GLN A 118 -9.93 6.02 -12.22
C GLN A 118 -11.08 5.57 -11.30
N LYS A 119 -12.22 6.27 -11.30
CA LYS A 119 -13.40 5.92 -10.48
C LYS A 119 -14.30 4.94 -11.21
N ASP A 120 -15.18 4.31 -10.42
CA ASP A 120 -16.22 3.41 -10.94
C ASP A 120 -17.07 4.12 -12.00
N GLU A 121 -17.40 3.41 -13.08
CA GLU A 121 -18.14 3.98 -14.23
C GLU A 121 -19.45 4.66 -13.84
N ARG A 122 -20.09 4.19 -12.77
CA ARG A 122 -21.33 4.76 -12.23
C ARG A 122 -21.15 6.17 -11.65
N ASP A 123 -19.98 6.43 -11.05
CA ASP A 123 -19.68 7.71 -10.39
C ASP A 123 -19.09 8.74 -11.37
N ARG A 124 -18.52 8.28 -12.50
CA ARG A 124 -17.86 9.15 -13.48
C ARG A 124 -18.74 10.31 -13.98
N PRO A 125 -20.00 10.10 -14.41
CA PRO A 125 -20.83 11.20 -14.95
C PRO A 125 -21.05 12.31 -13.93
N LEU A 126 -21.33 11.94 -12.67
CA LEU A 126 -21.52 12.89 -11.57
C LEU A 126 -20.23 13.66 -11.28
N LEU A 127 -19.10 12.96 -11.17
CA LEU A 127 -17.81 13.58 -10.88
C LEU A 127 -17.34 14.50 -12.02
N THR A 128 -17.54 14.12 -13.28
CA THR A 128 -17.29 14.98 -14.44
C THR A 128 -18.10 16.27 -14.34
N GLN A 129 -19.40 16.18 -14.02
CA GLN A 129 -20.23 17.37 -13.85
C GLN A 129 -19.78 18.25 -12.69
N LEU A 130 -19.35 17.68 -11.57
CA LEU A 130 -18.92 18.45 -10.41
C LEU A 130 -17.55 19.12 -10.63
N PHE A 131 -16.58 18.42 -11.23
CA PHE A 131 -15.18 18.86 -11.25
C PHE A 131 -14.71 19.48 -12.56
N LEU A 132 -15.44 19.32 -13.68
CA LEU A 132 -15.07 19.89 -14.97
C LEU A 132 -15.93 21.09 -15.40
N ARG A 133 -16.92 21.49 -14.59
CA ARG A 133 -17.63 22.77 -14.78
C ARG A 133 -16.76 23.95 -14.37
N GLU A 134 -17.06 25.13 -14.94
CA GLU A 134 -16.33 26.37 -14.66
C GLU A 134 -16.47 26.83 -13.20
N ASP A 135 -17.58 26.50 -12.53
CA ASP A 135 -17.90 26.90 -11.15
C ASP A 135 -17.41 25.90 -10.07
N SER A 136 -16.59 24.91 -10.42
CA SER A 136 -16.19 23.83 -9.50
C SER A 136 -15.24 24.26 -8.36
N SER A 137 -15.00 25.56 -8.17
CA SER A 137 -14.08 26.10 -7.17
C SER A 137 -14.48 25.71 -5.74
N GLN A 138 -15.79 25.53 -5.50
CA GLN A 138 -16.35 25.17 -4.19
C GLN A 138 -16.45 23.66 -3.94
N VAL A 139 -16.15 22.81 -4.93
CA VAL A 139 -16.27 21.35 -4.78
C VAL A 139 -15.12 20.81 -3.92
N ASP A 140 -15.45 20.03 -2.90
CA ASP A 140 -14.44 19.42 -2.03
C ASP A 140 -13.60 18.38 -2.79
N THR A 141 -12.30 18.65 -2.92
CA THR A 141 -11.32 17.78 -3.57
C THR A 141 -11.18 16.43 -2.87
N ASN A 142 -11.55 16.33 -1.59
CA ASN A 142 -11.56 15.07 -0.86
C ASN A 142 -12.54 14.05 -1.50
N LEU A 143 -13.60 14.49 -2.18
CA LEU A 143 -14.50 13.57 -2.92
C LEU A 143 -13.74 12.78 -3.99
N LEU A 144 -12.78 13.43 -4.67
CA LEU A 144 -11.96 12.79 -5.70
C LEU A 144 -10.82 11.95 -5.09
N ILE A 145 -10.23 12.41 -3.98
CA ILE A 145 -9.03 11.82 -3.39
C ILE A 145 -9.34 10.71 -2.37
N GLU A 146 -10.27 10.95 -1.45
CA GLU A 146 -10.60 10.07 -0.34
C GLU A 146 -11.72 9.08 -0.68
N GLY A 147 -12.65 9.49 -1.55
CA GLY A 147 -13.90 8.74 -1.81
C GLY A 147 -13.70 7.30 -2.25
N GLN A 148 -12.63 7.00 -2.98
CA GLN A 148 -12.20 5.63 -3.26
C GLN A 148 -10.74 5.66 -3.70
N LEU A 149 -9.80 5.32 -2.80
CA LEU A 149 -8.50 4.82 -3.22
C LEU A 149 -8.77 3.68 -4.23
N GLY A 150 -8.26 3.78 -5.46
CA GLY A 150 -8.60 2.82 -6.53
C GLY A 150 -8.57 1.37 -6.03
N HIS A 151 -9.47 0.51 -6.52
CA HIS A 151 -9.67 -0.86 -6.05
C HIS A 151 -8.35 -1.60 -5.72
N THR A 152 -7.33 -1.42 -6.56
CA THR A 152 -5.97 -1.92 -6.38
C THR A 152 -5.33 -1.52 -5.06
N ARG A 153 -5.43 -0.26 -4.63
CA ARG A 153 -4.83 0.24 -3.38
C ARG A 153 -5.56 -0.30 -2.15
N LYS A 154 -6.89 -0.44 -2.16
CA LYS A 154 -7.64 -1.10 -1.08
C LYS A 154 -7.23 -2.57 -0.94
N ILE A 155 -7.15 -3.29 -2.06
CA ILE A 155 -6.74 -4.70 -2.07
C ILE A 155 -5.30 -4.84 -1.57
N LEU A 156 -4.38 -4.03 -2.08
CA LEU A 156 -2.96 -4.10 -1.73
C LEU A 156 -2.71 -3.68 -0.27
N ASP A 157 -3.32 -2.60 0.21
CA ASP A 157 -3.05 -2.08 1.55
C ASP A 157 -3.78 -2.86 2.66
N SER A 158 -4.86 -3.61 2.34
CA SER A 158 -5.62 -4.39 3.32
C SER A 158 -5.41 -5.90 3.20
N ARG A 159 -5.57 -6.47 2.00
CA ARG A 159 -5.56 -7.94 1.82
C ARG A 159 -4.15 -8.51 1.82
N LEU A 160 -3.17 -7.77 1.30
CA LEU A 160 -1.79 -8.26 1.22
C LEU A 160 -1.18 -8.46 2.62
N PHE A 161 -1.34 -7.47 3.50
CA PHE A 161 -0.89 -7.57 4.89
C PHE A 161 -1.64 -8.67 5.66
N GLY A 162 -2.95 -8.79 5.45
CA GLY A 162 -3.75 -9.86 6.06
C GLY A 162 -3.33 -11.26 5.60
N GLY A 163 -3.08 -11.44 4.29
CA GLY A 163 -2.65 -12.71 3.71
C GLY A 163 -1.33 -13.20 4.31
N ILE A 164 -0.35 -12.32 4.48
CA ILE A 164 0.94 -12.69 5.10
C ILE A 164 0.75 -13.14 6.55
N VAL A 165 -0.10 -12.45 7.33
CA VAL A 165 -0.41 -12.86 8.72
C VAL A 165 -1.06 -14.24 8.76
N ILE A 166 -1.98 -14.53 7.83
CA ILE A 166 -2.63 -15.84 7.72
C ILE A 166 -1.59 -16.93 7.42
N VAL A 167 -0.69 -16.71 6.46
CA VAL A 167 0.37 -17.67 6.13
C VAL A 167 1.26 -17.96 7.33
N TRP A 168 1.70 -16.92 8.06
CA TRP A 168 2.46 -17.12 9.30
C TRP A 168 1.68 -17.90 10.36
N GLY A 169 0.38 -17.64 10.51
CA GLY A 169 -0.49 -18.39 11.41
C GLY A 169 -0.55 -19.88 11.06
N VAL A 170 -0.70 -20.22 9.78
CA VAL A 170 -0.70 -21.60 9.31
C VAL A 170 0.65 -22.28 9.58
N LEU A 171 1.75 -21.63 9.21
CA LEU A 171 3.09 -22.17 9.46
C LEU A 171 3.37 -22.37 10.95
N LEU A 172 2.91 -21.46 11.80
CA LEU A 172 3.03 -21.57 13.25
C LEU A 172 2.27 -22.78 13.81
N ILE A 173 1.05 -23.04 13.33
CA ILE A 173 0.25 -24.21 13.75
C ILE A 173 0.99 -25.52 13.39
N ILE A 174 1.56 -25.59 12.20
CA ILE A 174 2.35 -26.74 11.75
C ILE A 174 3.61 -26.88 12.63
N CYS A 175 4.32 -25.78 12.87
CA CYS A 175 5.51 -25.77 13.71
C CYS A 175 5.23 -26.24 15.15
N ILE A 176 4.08 -25.86 15.71
CA ILE A 176 3.64 -26.32 17.03
C ILE A 176 3.35 -27.83 17.02
N HIS A 177 2.75 -28.35 15.96
CA HIS A 177 2.52 -29.80 15.81
C HIS A 177 3.83 -30.58 15.79
N ILE A 178 4.83 -30.09 15.06
CA ILE A 178 6.17 -30.71 14.98
C ILE A 178 6.85 -30.76 16.36
N ALA A 179 6.64 -29.76 17.21
CA ALA A 179 7.30 -29.64 18.50
C ALA A 179 6.61 -30.43 19.64
N LYS A 180 5.47 -31.09 19.37
CA LYS A 180 4.76 -31.92 20.35
C LYS A 180 5.35 -33.33 20.42
N PRO A 181 5.42 -33.94 21.61
CA PRO A 181 5.71 -35.37 21.71
C PRO A 181 4.58 -36.16 21.03
N PHE A 182 4.94 -37.16 20.22
CA PHE A 182 3.97 -38.15 19.75
C PHE A 182 3.44 -38.94 20.97
N PRO A 183 2.12 -39.16 21.08
CA PRO A 183 1.55 -40.03 22.10
C PRO A 183 1.97 -41.49 21.93
#